data_AF-A0A8H6A3I7-F1
#
_entry.id   AF-A0A8H6A3I7-F1
#
_cell.length_a   1.000
_cell.length_b   1.000
_cell.length_c   1.000
_cell.angle_alpha   90.00
_cell.angle_beta   90.00
_cell.angle_gamma   90.00
#
_symmetry.space_group_name_H-M   'P 1'
#
loop_
_entity.id
_entity.type
_entity.pdbx_description
1 polymer ?
#
loop_
_entity_poly.entity_id
_entity_poly.type
_entity_poly.pdbx_seq_one_letter_code
_entity_poly.pdbx_strand_id
1 'polypeptide(L)'
;MAELPTNLTTTPQAFPTCCLSISITLLTTLSTLLPTKPSLTLSIGSGTGLLEALLTHHYPSLQIEGVEVSSSVNRYIPEQDMHVVTGTWDLLHERAPDATAWMFVYPRDPRLVE
;
A
#
# COMPACT_ATOMS: atom_id res chain seq x y z
N MET A 1 -5.34 -12.99 8.10
CA MET A 1 -5.62 -11.60 7.67
C MET A 1 -6.59 -10.96 8.65
N ALA A 2 -6.38 -9.70 9.00
CA ALA A 2 -7.25 -8.92 9.88
C ALA A 2 -8.49 -8.38 9.12
N GLU A 3 -9.54 -8.01 9.87
CA GLU A 3 -10.78 -7.48 9.31
C GLU A 3 -10.62 -6.02 8.85
N LEU A 4 -11.11 -5.70 7.65
CA LEU A 4 -11.03 -4.35 7.08
C LEU A 4 -12.06 -3.40 7.71
N PRO A 5 -11.70 -2.13 7.93
CA PRO A 5 -12.67 -1.13 8.39
C PRO A 5 -13.72 -0.88 7.30
N THR A 6 -14.99 -0.99 7.67
CA THR A 6 -16.13 -0.91 6.73
C THR A 6 -16.78 0.47 6.65
N ASN A 7 -16.55 1.34 7.64
CA ASN A 7 -17.18 2.67 7.74
C ASN A 7 -16.19 3.80 7.46
N LEU A 8 -15.58 3.80 6.27
CA LEU A 8 -14.80 4.95 5.83
C LEU A 8 -15.72 6.13 5.51
N THR A 9 -15.27 7.33 5.87
CA THR A 9 -15.98 8.58 5.56
C THR A 9 -15.19 9.42 4.56
N THR A 10 -15.75 10.54 4.09
CA THR A 10 -15.02 11.52 3.28
C THR A 10 -13.98 12.30 4.10
N THR A 11 -14.13 12.34 5.43
CA THR A 11 -13.17 12.95 6.36
C THR A 11 -12.04 11.97 6.67
N PRO A 12 -10.75 12.38 6.57
CA PRO A 12 -9.63 11.52 6.95
C PRO A 12 -9.70 11.05 8.41
N GLN A 13 -9.58 9.74 8.62
CA GLN A 13 -9.60 9.11 9.94
C GLN A 13 -8.29 8.38 10.21
N ALA A 14 -7.73 8.58 11.41
CA ALA A 14 -6.52 7.87 11.83
C ALA A 14 -6.84 6.42 12.21
N PHE A 15 -5.97 5.50 11.79
CA PHE A 15 -6.04 4.10 12.17
C PHE A 15 -4.76 3.73 12.94
N PRO A 16 -4.85 3.01 14.08
CA PRO A 16 -3.67 2.72 14.92
C PRO A 16 -2.51 2.02 14.21
N THR A 17 -2.79 1.34 13.10
CA THR A 17 -1.86 0.51 12.33
C THR A 17 -1.43 1.15 11.00
N CYS A 18 -1.80 2.40 10.74
CA CYS A 18 -1.49 3.10 9.50
C CYS A 18 -0.92 4.49 9.79
N CYS A 19 0.16 4.83 9.08
CA CYS A 19 0.79 6.15 9.17
C CYS A 19 -0.04 7.27 8.49
N LEU A 20 -1.03 6.90 7.70
CA LEU A 20 -1.93 7.81 6.98
C LEU A 20 -3.29 7.85 7.66
N SER A 21 -3.92 9.03 7.61
CA SER A 21 -5.38 9.11 7.83
C SER A 21 -6.09 8.73 6.53
N ILE A 22 -7.03 7.80 6.60
CA ILE A 22 -7.70 7.21 5.43
C ILE A 22 -9.11 7.80 5.29
N SER A 23 -9.53 8.06 4.05
CA SER A 23 -10.88 8.49 3.69
C SER A 23 -11.28 7.97 2.32
N ILE A 24 -12.57 7.97 2.03
CA ILE A 24 -13.12 7.68 0.68
C ILE A 24 -12.49 8.62 -0.36
N THR A 25 -12.30 9.89 -0.02
CA THR A 25 -11.69 10.89 -0.91
C THR A 25 -10.28 10.50 -1.31
N LEU A 26 -9.46 10.04 -0.34
CA LEU A 26 -8.11 9.55 -0.61
C LEU A 26 -8.15 8.32 -1.53
N LEU A 27 -8.96 7.31 -1.20
CA LEU A 27 -9.03 6.08 -1.99
C LEU A 27 -9.51 6.34 -3.42
N THR A 28 -10.52 7.21 -3.58
CA THR A 28 -11.03 7.62 -4.90
C THR A 28 -9.95 8.32 -5.70
N THR A 29 -9.20 9.24 -5.08
CA THR A 29 -8.13 9.98 -5.75
C THR A 29 -6.99 9.04 -6.19
N LEU A 30 -6.60 8.10 -5.33
CA LEU A 30 -5.58 7.11 -5.69
C LEU A 30 -6.07 6.19 -6.81
N SER A 31 -7.34 5.78 -6.80
CA SER A 31 -7.89 4.91 -7.86
C SER A 31 -7.91 5.54 -9.25
N THR A 32 -7.92 6.88 -9.37
CA THR A 32 -7.87 7.57 -10.66
C THR A 32 -6.44 7.80 -11.14
N LEU A 33 -5.45 7.72 -10.24
CA LEU A 33 -4.02 7.91 -10.55
C LEU A 33 -3.31 6.58 -10.80
N LEU A 34 -3.68 5.53 -10.07
CA LEU A 34 -3.02 4.23 -10.14
C LEU A 34 -3.44 3.46 -11.40
N PRO A 35 -2.50 2.75 -12.04
CA PRO A 35 -2.80 1.97 -13.23
C PRO A 35 -3.68 0.76 -12.87
N THR A 36 -4.57 0.38 -13.79
CA THR A 36 -5.44 -0.79 -13.64
C THR A 36 -4.79 -2.05 -14.22
N LYS A 37 -5.32 -3.22 -13.82
CA LYS A 37 -4.94 -4.52 -14.38
C LYS A 37 -4.92 -4.50 -15.92
N PRO A 38 -3.89 -5.06 -16.55
CA PRO A 38 -2.87 -5.95 -15.98
C PRO A 38 -1.62 -5.24 -15.40
N SER A 39 -1.62 -3.91 -15.31
CA SER A 39 -0.47 -3.18 -14.76
C SER A 39 -0.38 -3.32 -13.25
N LEU A 40 0.86 -3.44 -12.74
CA LEU A 40 1.15 -3.57 -11.31
C LEU A 40 1.56 -2.23 -10.70
N THR A 41 1.08 -1.98 -9.48
CA THR A 41 1.59 -0.94 -8.58
C THR A 41 2.37 -1.59 -7.43
N LEU A 42 3.57 -1.10 -7.13
CA LEU A 42 4.29 -1.45 -5.90
C LEU A 42 4.05 -0.39 -4.82
N SER A 43 3.56 -0.81 -3.65
CA SER A 43 3.39 0.05 -2.48
C SER A 43 4.60 -0.09 -1.55
N ILE A 44 5.52 0.86 -1.62
CA ILE A 44 6.76 0.87 -0.84
C ILE A 44 6.51 1.48 0.53
N GLY A 45 6.82 0.73 1.59
CA GLY A 45 6.50 1.12 2.97
C GLY A 45 5.06 0.73 3.37
N SER A 46 4.56 -0.37 2.81
CA SER A 46 3.18 -0.83 2.99
C SER A 46 2.78 -1.11 4.45
N GLY A 47 3.73 -1.30 5.35
CA GLY A 47 3.47 -1.45 6.78
C GLY A 47 2.51 -2.61 7.07
N THR A 48 1.34 -2.30 7.62
CA THR A 48 0.34 -3.35 7.89
C THR A 48 -0.46 -3.82 6.66
N GLY A 49 -0.33 -3.14 5.52
CA GLY A 49 -1.08 -3.42 4.30
C GLY A 49 -2.50 -2.82 4.28
N LEU A 50 -2.85 -1.95 5.23
CA LEU A 50 -4.23 -1.47 5.38
C LEU A 50 -4.70 -0.65 4.17
N LEU A 51 -3.85 0.24 3.64
CA LEU A 51 -4.21 1.08 2.51
C LEU A 51 -4.42 0.25 1.24
N GLU A 52 -3.53 -0.69 0.99
CA GLU A 52 -3.49 -1.57 -0.17
C GLU A 52 -4.72 -2.48 -0.19
N ALA A 53 -5.05 -3.07 0.96
CA ALA A 53 -6.23 -3.91 1.11
C ALA A 53 -7.52 -3.10 0.93
N LEU A 54 -7.59 -1.86 1.42
CA LEU A 54 -8.74 -0.99 1.19
C LEU A 54 -8.87 -0.58 -0.29
N LEU A 55 -7.77 -0.22 -0.95
CA LEU A 55 -7.77 0.13 -2.37
C LEU A 55 -8.24 -1.04 -3.23
N THR A 56 -7.70 -2.23 -3.03
CA THR A 56 -8.06 -3.43 -3.82
C THR A 56 -9.46 -3.95 -3.49
N HIS A 57 -9.94 -3.76 -2.25
CA HIS A 57 -11.32 -4.07 -1.87
C HIS A 57 -12.33 -3.14 -2.56
N HIS A 58 -12.10 -1.82 -2.53
CA HIS A 58 -13.00 -0.83 -3.13
C HIS A 58 -12.87 -0.74 -4.66
N TYR A 59 -11.67 -1.02 -5.20
CA TYR A 59 -11.35 -0.94 -6.62
C TYR A 59 -10.66 -2.24 -7.08
N PRO A 60 -11.43 -3.32 -7.33
CA PRO A 60 -10.87 -4.63 -7.71
C PRO A 60 -10.11 -4.63 -9.06
N SER A 61 -10.25 -3.56 -9.85
CA SER A 61 -9.48 -3.34 -11.08
C SER A 61 -8.02 -2.99 -10.82
N LEU A 62 -7.65 -2.57 -9.61
CA LEU A 62 -6.26 -2.30 -9.24
C LEU A 62 -5.52 -3.59 -8.92
N GLN A 63 -4.21 -3.62 -9.22
CA GLN A 63 -3.28 -4.65 -8.76
C GLN A 63 -2.15 -3.97 -8.00
N ILE A 64 -2.13 -4.19 -6.68
CA ILE A 64 -1.21 -3.55 -5.76
C ILE A 64 -0.52 -4.64 -4.95
N GLU A 65 0.80 -4.62 -4.92
CA GLU A 65 1.62 -5.47 -4.06
C GLU A 65 2.36 -4.60 -3.04
N GLY A 66 2.37 -5.04 -1.79
CA GLY A 66 3.04 -4.36 -0.69
C GLY A 66 4.52 -4.70 -0.66
N VAL A 67 5.34 -3.73 -0.27
CA VAL A 67 6.76 -3.89 0.01
C VAL A 67 7.02 -3.37 1.41
N GLU A 68 7.70 -4.17 2.23
CA GLU A 68 7.99 -3.83 3.62
C GLU A 68 9.29 -4.49 4.08
N VAL A 69 10.01 -3.87 5.02
CA VAL A 69 11.26 -4.42 5.55
C VAL A 69 11.06 -5.43 6.67
N SER A 70 9.88 -5.43 7.28
CA SER A 70 9.53 -6.32 8.38
C SER A 70 8.36 -7.23 8.02
N SER A 71 8.58 -8.54 7.92
CA SER A 71 7.51 -9.52 7.70
C SER A 71 6.46 -9.53 8.81
N SER A 72 6.83 -9.11 10.02
CA SER A 72 5.96 -9.19 11.21
C SER A 72 4.83 -8.15 11.26
N VAL A 73 4.85 -7.15 10.37
CA VAL A 73 3.86 -6.07 10.41
C VAL A 73 2.65 -6.30 9.50
N ASN A 74 2.76 -7.12 8.44
CA ASN A 74 1.65 -7.35 7.52
C ASN A 74 0.44 -7.96 8.24
N ARG A 75 -0.75 -7.39 8.03
CA ARG A 75 -2.01 -7.87 8.61
C ARG A 75 -3.13 -8.00 7.60
N TYR A 76 -3.15 -7.16 6.56
CA TYR A 76 -4.33 -6.94 5.73
C TYR A 76 -4.22 -7.48 4.31
N ILE A 77 -3.01 -7.61 3.75
CA ILE A 77 -2.83 -8.18 2.40
C ILE A 77 -2.38 -9.64 2.46
N PRO A 78 -2.72 -10.47 1.46
CA PRO A 78 -2.22 -11.83 1.35
C PRO A 78 -0.69 -11.90 1.30
N GLU A 79 -0.12 -13.01 1.76
CA GLU A 79 1.34 -13.20 1.79
C GLU A 79 1.96 -13.15 0.39
N GLN A 80 1.28 -13.70 -0.62
CA GLN A 80 1.75 -13.65 -2.01
C GLN A 80 1.78 -12.23 -2.61
N ASP A 81 1.05 -11.29 -2.01
CA ASP A 81 0.98 -9.90 -2.44
C ASP A 81 1.91 -9.01 -1.58
N MET A 82 2.73 -9.60 -0.70
CA MET A 82 3.67 -8.91 0.18
C MET A 82 5.12 -9.33 -0.11
N HIS A 83 5.96 -8.35 -0.44
CA HIS A 83 7.39 -8.53 -0.64
C HIS A 83 8.16 -8.02 0.58
N VAL A 84 8.79 -8.95 1.29
CA VAL A 84 9.63 -8.62 2.44
C VAL A 84 11.06 -8.43 1.97
N VAL A 85 11.63 -7.26 2.19
CA VAL A 85 12.96 -6.88 1.68
C VAL A 85 13.89 -6.45 2.80
N THR A 86 15.20 -6.62 2.63
CA THR A 86 16.19 -6.03 3.55
C THR A 86 16.40 -4.54 3.28
N GLY A 87 16.05 -4.09 2.07
CA GLY A 87 15.88 -2.71 1.67
C GLY A 87 15.26 -2.62 0.27
N THR A 88 14.75 -1.44 -0.11
CA THR A 88 14.02 -1.27 -1.38
C THR A 88 14.84 -1.66 -2.62
N TRP A 89 16.18 -1.64 -2.54
CA TRP A 89 17.06 -2.08 -3.63
C TRP A 89 16.93 -3.57 -3.97
N ASP A 90 16.45 -4.41 -3.05
CA ASP A 90 16.25 -5.85 -3.31
C ASP A 90 15.24 -6.07 -4.44
N LEU A 91 14.31 -5.12 -4.66
CA LEU A 91 13.31 -5.21 -5.72
C LEU A 91 13.83 -4.90 -7.11
N LEU A 92 15.01 -4.26 -7.23
CA LEU A 92 15.48 -3.69 -8.50
C LEU A 92 15.58 -4.71 -9.63
N HIS A 93 15.86 -5.97 -9.30
CA HIS A 93 16.07 -7.03 -10.28
C HIS A 93 14.89 -7.99 -10.40
N GLU A 94 14.02 -8.06 -9.39
CA GLU A 94 12.95 -9.06 -9.34
C GLU A 94 11.59 -8.50 -9.72
N ARG A 95 11.14 -7.42 -9.05
CA ARG A 95 9.75 -6.96 -9.16
C ARG A 95 9.58 -5.54 -9.65
N ALA A 96 10.57 -4.67 -9.41
CA ALA A 96 10.59 -3.31 -9.93
C ALA A 96 10.35 -3.21 -11.45
N PRO A 97 10.93 -4.09 -12.31
CA PRO A 97 10.69 -4.03 -13.76
C PRO A 97 9.25 -4.32 -14.19
N ASP A 98 8.49 -5.06 -13.37
CA ASP A 98 7.09 -5.43 -13.68
C ASP A 98 6.09 -4.33 -13.28
N ALA A 99 6.53 -3.36 -12.47
CA ALA A 99 5.67 -2.33 -11.92
C ALA A 99 5.56 -1.12 -12.85
N THR A 100 4.34 -0.75 -13.21
CA THR A 100 4.04 0.45 -14.01
C THR A 100 3.99 1.71 -13.13
N ALA A 101 3.72 1.56 -11.84
CA ALA A 101 3.66 2.67 -10.89
C ALA A 101 4.21 2.27 -9.52
N TRP A 102 4.83 3.22 -8.82
CA TRP A 102 5.28 3.06 -7.44
C TRP A 102 4.53 4.05 -6.56
N MET A 103 4.00 3.57 -5.45
CA MET A 103 3.37 4.37 -4.41
C MET A 103 4.24 4.31 -3.16
N PHE A 104 4.64 5.46 -2.62
CA PHE A 104 5.47 5.52 -1.42
C PHE A 104 4.60 5.90 -0.22
N VAL A 105 4.59 5.04 0.80
CA VAL A 105 3.76 5.18 2.00
C VAL A 105 4.68 5.14 3.20
N TYR A 106 5.01 6.31 3.76
CA TYR A 106 5.90 6.40 4.91
C TYR A 106 5.34 7.33 5.97
N PRO A 107 5.59 7.08 7.27
CA PRO A 107 5.37 8.09 8.28
C PRO A 107 6.17 9.34 7.89
N ARG A 108 5.68 10.52 8.27
CA ARG A 108 6.47 11.75 8.20
C ARG A 108 7.60 11.68 9.23
N ASP A 109 8.63 10.90 8.93
CA ASP A 109 9.92 11.00 9.58
C ASP A 109 10.72 12.03 8.77
N PRO A 110 11.10 13.17 9.38
CA PRO A 110 11.91 14.17 8.70
C PRO A 110 13.18 13.59 8.07
N ARG A 111 13.73 12.50 8.63
CA ARG A 111 14.93 11.82 8.14
C ARG A 111 14.73 11.05 6.83
N LEU A 112 13.49 10.87 6.36
CA LEU A 112 13.18 10.16 5.12
C LEU A 112 13.01 11.09 3.90
N VAL A 113 13.11 12.41 4.10
CA VAL A 113 12.94 13.43 3.05
C VAL A 113 14.26 14.15 2.73
N GLU A 114 15.37 13.70 3.31
CA GLU A 114 16.72 14.25 3.15
C GLU A 114 17.66 13.27 2.43
#